data_AF-A0A1E4EUN0-F1
#
_entry.id   AF-A0A1E4EUN0-F1
#
_cell.length_a   1.000
_cell.length_b   1.000
_cell.length_c   1.000
_cell.angle_alpha   90.00
_cell.angle_beta   90.00
_cell.angle_gamma   90.00
#
_symmetry.space_group_name_H-M   'P 1'
#
loop_
_entity.id
_entity.type
_entity.pdbx_description
1 polymer ?
#
loop_
_entity_poly.entity_id
_entity_poly.type
_entity_poly.pdbx_seq_one_letter_code
_entity_poly.pdbx_strand_id
1 'polypeptide(L)'
;MQAHADRDHASWSASASARNFACKGALAMTINLPDSTSEAADWGTCCHQIGDVCLRDGTDAERFIGTTLKGKKYSFEVDEEMAETAQTYIDYVRKRMADYLADTGEHAVLMVEQRFDLSSLGTPFDAGGTGDAVIWFPKWELIEVVDLKGGRGVVVEVVKITTDADGKEKRDRNPQLCTYGLGAMVENKGLTASAVKVTIVQPRAPHPDGRIRSETIDVMDLVDWTWDMLTAMRLSKEAMDARADLAPAAWAAAYLNPGPHCGSTFCKAAATCPALEQAALDAVGVWFTPAGDAQLANVPEQTDPDERAKRLDMLDMIENWVKQVRAHEHHLAEGGSPATGYGLVRKTGREKWKDGVEDQVTLACEMADIKTDLFLTPGKLRTPKQVRKALKDQAALVAELSETPTGGTNLVRLDNTMRQEIAAPITSFFTAQNKD
;
A
#
# COMPACT_ATOMS: atom_id res chain seq x y z
N MET A 1 -17.50 -6.71 16.55
CA MET A 1 -17.02 -6.11 15.30
C MET A 1 -16.38 -7.19 14.46
N GLN A 2 -16.59 -7.17 13.14
CA GLN A 2 -15.84 -8.01 12.21
C GLN A 2 -14.37 -7.56 12.22
N ALA A 3 -13.43 -8.49 12.27
CA ALA A 3 -12.02 -8.15 12.21
C ALA A 3 -11.72 -7.44 10.88
N HIS A 4 -10.85 -6.43 10.90
CA HIS A 4 -10.50 -5.65 9.71
C HIS A 4 -9.97 -6.52 8.56
N ALA A 5 -9.29 -7.62 8.90
CA ALA A 5 -8.74 -8.58 7.94
C ALA A 5 -9.81 -9.39 7.17
N ASP A 6 -11.03 -9.49 7.71
CA ASP A 6 -12.11 -10.35 7.20
C ASP A 6 -13.16 -9.58 6.39
N ARG A 7 -12.91 -8.31 6.06
CA ARG A 7 -13.89 -7.46 5.36
C ARG A 7 -13.80 -7.65 3.85
N ASP A 8 -14.91 -8.03 3.24
CA ASP A 8 -15.04 -8.05 1.78
C ASP A 8 -15.06 -6.62 1.22
N HIS A 9 -14.31 -6.41 0.15
CA HIS A 9 -14.35 -5.17 -0.61
C HIS A 9 -15.45 -5.24 -1.68
N ALA A 10 -16.10 -4.10 -1.91
CA ALA A 10 -17.01 -3.96 -3.06
C ALA A 10 -16.25 -4.17 -4.38
N SER A 11 -16.92 -4.64 -5.43
CA SER A 11 -16.32 -4.76 -6.77
C SER A 11 -15.66 -3.46 -7.20
N TRP A 12 -16.34 -2.34 -6.98
CA TRP A 12 -15.73 -1.01 -7.04
C TRP A 12 -15.47 -0.46 -5.65
N SER A 13 -14.33 -0.83 -5.07
CA SER A 13 -13.87 -0.26 -3.80
C SER A 13 -13.31 1.16 -3.99
N ALA A 14 -13.48 2.02 -2.99
CA ALA A 14 -12.89 3.36 -2.98
C ALA A 14 -11.38 3.37 -3.23
N SER A 15 -10.65 2.42 -2.65
CA SER A 15 -9.20 2.26 -2.85
C SER A 15 -8.81 1.82 -4.27
N ALA A 16 -9.72 1.22 -5.03
CA ALA A 16 -9.51 0.84 -6.42
C ALA A 16 -9.91 1.93 -7.42
N SER A 17 -10.60 3.00 -6.99
CA SER A 17 -11.13 4.04 -7.88
C SER A 17 -10.06 4.61 -8.82
N ALA A 18 -8.87 4.96 -8.33
CA ALA A 18 -7.80 5.52 -9.17
C ALA A 18 -7.41 4.59 -10.35
N ARG A 19 -7.37 3.28 -10.11
CA ARG A 19 -7.10 2.27 -11.15
C ARG A 19 -8.24 2.21 -12.17
N ASN A 20 -9.48 2.13 -11.68
CA ASN A 20 -10.64 1.90 -12.53
C ASN A 20 -10.97 3.15 -13.37
N PHE A 21 -10.68 4.36 -12.87
CA PHE A 21 -10.73 5.59 -13.67
C PHE A 21 -9.69 5.59 -14.79
N ALA A 22 -8.47 5.11 -14.52
CA ALA A 22 -7.39 5.11 -15.50
C ALA A 22 -7.51 3.98 -16.54
N CYS A 23 -8.15 2.87 -16.21
CA CYS A 23 -8.24 1.68 -17.06
C CYS A 23 -9.61 1.01 -16.94
N LYS A 24 -10.47 1.22 -17.95
CA LYS A 24 -11.85 0.70 -17.98
C LYS A 24 -11.94 -0.83 -17.95
N GLY A 25 -10.96 -1.54 -18.52
CA GLY A 25 -10.89 -3.01 -18.47
C GLY A 25 -10.32 -3.57 -17.17
N ALA A 26 -9.84 -2.74 -16.24
CA ALA A 26 -9.18 -3.21 -15.02
C ALA A 26 -10.11 -4.05 -14.14
N LEU A 27 -11.37 -3.64 -13.99
CA LEU A 27 -12.33 -4.37 -13.16
C LEU A 27 -12.64 -5.76 -13.75
N ALA A 28 -12.87 -5.84 -15.07
CA ALA A 28 -13.07 -7.11 -15.77
C ALA A 28 -11.90 -8.08 -15.61
N MET A 29 -10.66 -7.57 -15.55
CA MET A 29 -9.46 -8.39 -15.35
C MET A 29 -9.24 -8.84 -13.90
N THR A 30 -9.84 -8.16 -12.92
CA THR A 30 -9.47 -8.33 -11.50
C THR A 30 -10.58 -8.89 -10.62
N ILE A 31 -11.85 -8.78 -11.03
CA ILE A 31 -13.00 -9.15 -10.19
C ILE A 31 -13.00 -10.63 -9.76
N ASN A 32 -12.55 -11.53 -10.64
CA ASN A 32 -12.50 -12.96 -10.37
C ASN A 32 -11.12 -13.44 -9.89
N LEU A 33 -10.17 -12.52 -9.67
CA LEU A 33 -8.85 -12.86 -9.14
C LEU A 33 -8.88 -12.84 -7.61
N PRO A 34 -8.26 -13.84 -6.96
CA PRO A 34 -8.20 -13.90 -5.51
C PRO A 34 -7.54 -12.63 -4.96
N ASP A 35 -8.03 -12.17 -3.82
CA ASP A 35 -7.30 -11.17 -3.05
C ASP A 35 -5.97 -11.73 -2.60
N SER A 36 -4.91 -10.97 -2.84
CA SER A 36 -3.62 -11.18 -2.21
C SER A 36 -3.38 -10.04 -1.21
N THR A 37 -2.55 -10.33 -0.21
CA THR A 37 -2.05 -9.32 0.73
C THR A 37 -0.52 -9.38 0.76
N SER A 38 0.08 -8.33 1.27
CA SER A 38 1.51 -8.25 1.53
C SER A 38 1.75 -7.97 3.01
N GLU A 39 2.98 -8.21 3.47
CA GLU A 39 3.40 -7.85 4.83
C GLU A 39 3.13 -6.36 5.13
N ALA A 40 3.38 -5.48 4.15
CA ALA A 40 3.10 -4.05 4.28
C ALA A 40 1.59 -3.73 4.38
N ALA A 41 0.76 -4.43 3.61
CA ALA A 41 -0.69 -4.24 3.63
C ALA A 41 -1.29 -4.71 4.96
N ASP A 42 -0.90 -5.89 5.45
CA ASP A 42 -1.38 -6.43 6.73
C ASP A 42 -0.85 -5.63 7.93
N TRP A 43 0.37 -5.09 7.85
CA TRP A 43 0.90 -4.17 8.86
C TRP A 43 0.03 -2.90 8.92
N GLY A 44 -0.35 -2.36 7.76
CA GLY A 44 -1.32 -1.26 7.66
C GLY A 44 -2.65 -1.63 8.32
N THR A 45 -3.21 -2.80 8.01
CA THR A 45 -4.44 -3.30 8.64
C THR A 45 -4.35 -3.33 10.17
N CYS A 46 -3.21 -3.75 10.74
CA CYS A 46 -3.00 -3.72 12.19
C CYS A 46 -3.00 -2.28 12.74
N CYS A 47 -2.42 -1.31 12.04
CA CYS A 47 -2.52 0.10 12.42
C CYS A 47 -3.96 0.62 12.44
N HIS A 48 -4.79 0.28 11.44
CA HIS A 48 -6.21 0.66 11.44
C HIS A 48 -6.96 0.03 12.62
N GLN A 49 -6.67 -1.23 12.97
CA GLN A 49 -7.25 -1.89 14.15
C GLN A 49 -6.94 -1.13 15.44
N ILE A 50 -5.70 -0.67 15.63
CA ILE A 50 -5.32 0.14 16.79
C ILE A 50 -6.09 1.47 16.78
N GLY A 51 -6.11 2.18 15.64
CA GLY A 51 -6.82 3.45 15.48
C GLY A 51 -8.31 3.35 15.81
N ASP A 52 -8.99 2.35 15.26
CA ASP A 52 -10.41 2.06 15.48
C ASP A 52 -10.71 1.87 16.98
N VAL A 53 -9.98 0.98 17.66
CA VAL A 53 -10.19 0.70 19.09
C VAL A 53 -9.90 1.94 19.94
N CYS A 54 -8.79 2.62 19.69
CA CYS A 54 -8.38 3.79 20.47
C CYS A 54 -9.34 4.98 20.32
N LEU A 55 -9.90 5.20 19.13
CA LEU A 55 -10.88 6.27 18.91
C LEU A 55 -12.21 5.96 19.60
N ARG A 56 -12.62 4.69 19.68
CA ARG A 56 -13.85 4.29 20.38
C ARG A 56 -13.71 4.29 21.90
N ASP A 57 -12.59 3.79 22.40
CA ASP A 57 -12.35 3.61 23.83
C ASP A 57 -11.79 4.87 24.50
N GLY A 58 -11.31 5.85 23.72
CA GLY A 58 -10.64 7.04 24.25
C GLY A 58 -9.25 6.74 24.84
N THR A 59 -8.58 5.68 24.39
CA THR A 59 -7.25 5.26 24.87
C THR A 59 -6.13 5.55 23.86
N ASP A 60 -4.88 5.53 24.29
CA ASP A 60 -3.73 5.73 23.40
C ASP A 60 -3.17 4.42 22.85
N ALA A 61 -2.51 4.49 21.69
CA ALA A 61 -1.96 3.36 20.95
C ALA A 61 -0.84 2.63 21.71
N GLU A 62 -0.16 3.32 22.64
CA GLU A 62 0.89 2.75 23.50
C GLU A 62 0.41 1.50 24.25
N ARG A 63 -0.88 1.41 24.60
CA ARG A 63 -1.48 0.24 25.28
C ARG A 63 -1.34 -1.06 24.50
N PHE A 64 -1.11 -0.98 23.19
CA PHE A 64 -1.00 -2.14 22.32
C PHE A 64 0.45 -2.64 22.19
N ILE A 65 1.46 -1.88 22.65
CA ILE A 65 2.87 -2.29 22.53
C ILE A 65 3.08 -3.65 23.21
N GLY A 66 3.77 -4.56 22.52
CA GLY A 66 4.02 -5.93 22.95
C GLY A 66 2.83 -6.89 22.77
N THR A 67 1.67 -6.41 22.32
CA THR A 67 0.57 -7.29 21.89
C THR A 67 0.82 -7.80 20.47
N THR A 68 0.22 -8.93 20.10
CA THR A 68 0.26 -9.44 18.72
C THR A 68 -1.07 -9.19 18.03
N LEU A 69 -1.02 -8.48 16.90
CA LEU A 69 -2.16 -8.25 16.02
C LEU A 69 -2.00 -9.06 14.73
N LYS A 70 -3.14 -9.45 14.15
CA LYS A 70 -3.19 -10.28 12.94
C LYS A 70 -3.89 -9.52 11.82
N GLY A 71 -3.18 -9.39 10.69
CA GLY A 71 -3.75 -9.00 9.40
C GLY A 71 -4.34 -10.21 8.66
N LYS A 72 -4.48 -10.13 7.34
CA LYS A 72 -5.12 -11.21 6.55
C LYS A 72 -4.26 -12.47 6.46
N LYS A 73 -2.94 -12.33 6.30
CA LYS A 73 -1.95 -13.42 6.21
C LYS A 73 -0.89 -13.36 7.32
N TYR A 74 -0.43 -12.17 7.68
CA TYR A 74 0.70 -11.96 8.60
C TYR A 74 0.24 -11.53 10.00
N SER A 75 1.07 -11.81 11.01
CA SER A 75 0.89 -11.34 12.38
C SER A 75 2.11 -10.55 12.80
N PHE A 76 1.87 -9.51 13.59
CA PHE A 76 2.90 -8.56 14.01
C PHE A 76 2.77 -8.36 15.51
N GLU A 77 3.90 -8.43 16.20
CA GLU A 77 4.00 -7.78 17.50
C GLU A 77 3.97 -6.27 17.27
N VAL A 78 3.14 -5.57 18.03
CA VAL A 78 3.01 -4.12 17.95
C VAL A 78 4.25 -3.51 18.60
N ASP A 79 5.07 -2.89 17.76
CA ASP A 79 6.23 -2.11 18.17
C ASP A 79 5.87 -0.62 18.33
N GLU A 80 6.84 0.15 18.82
CA GLU A 80 6.71 1.60 19.01
C GLU A 80 6.38 2.31 17.69
N GLU A 81 6.92 1.86 16.55
CA GLU A 81 6.63 2.47 15.25
C GLU A 81 5.16 2.29 14.85
N MET A 82 4.60 1.09 15.05
CA MET A 82 3.19 0.82 14.77
C MET A 82 2.28 1.66 15.68
N ALA A 83 2.62 1.72 16.97
CA ALA A 83 1.89 2.52 17.95
C ALA A 83 1.95 4.02 17.62
N GLU A 84 3.12 4.59 17.36
CA GLU A 84 3.30 6.01 16.98
C GLU A 84 2.58 6.37 15.68
N THR A 85 2.58 5.44 14.71
CA THR A 85 1.88 5.62 13.43
C THR A 85 0.37 5.74 13.65
N ALA A 86 -0.21 4.84 14.46
CA ALA A 86 -1.62 4.91 14.82
C ALA A 86 -1.92 6.15 15.69
N GLN A 87 -1.05 6.47 16.66
CA GLN A 87 -1.23 7.61 17.56
C GLN A 87 -1.28 8.94 16.80
N THR A 88 -0.43 9.13 15.78
CA THR A 88 -0.46 10.34 14.94
C THR A 88 -1.84 10.57 14.31
N TYR A 89 -2.51 9.50 13.88
CA TYR A 89 -3.87 9.56 13.34
C TYR A 89 -4.92 9.80 14.42
N ILE A 90 -4.82 9.10 15.55
CA ILE A 90 -5.71 9.27 16.70
C ILE A 90 -5.68 10.72 17.21
N ASP A 91 -4.47 11.27 17.38
CA ASP A 91 -4.24 12.64 17.84
C ASP A 91 -4.83 13.66 16.88
N TYR A 92 -4.67 13.45 15.57
CA TYR A 92 -5.28 14.33 14.58
C TYR A 92 -6.80 14.37 14.71
N VAL A 93 -7.45 13.19 14.72
CA VAL A 93 -8.91 13.09 14.83
C VAL A 93 -9.41 13.73 16.13
N ARG A 94 -8.78 13.43 17.27
CA ARG A 94 -9.13 14.02 18.57
C ARG A 94 -8.93 15.53 18.60
N LYS A 95 -7.82 16.02 18.04
CA LYS A 95 -7.56 17.45 17.93
C LYS A 95 -8.64 18.15 17.11
N ARG A 96 -9.06 17.58 15.97
CA ARG A 96 -10.14 18.17 15.16
C ARG A 96 -11.45 18.32 15.93
N MET A 97 -11.83 17.31 16.72
CA MET A 97 -13.00 17.39 17.60
C MET A 97 -12.83 18.44 18.71
N ALA A 98 -11.64 18.50 19.33
CA ALA A 98 -11.35 19.47 20.39
C ALA A 98 -11.33 20.91 19.88
N ASP A 99 -10.74 21.15 18.70
CA ASP A 99 -10.72 22.46 18.04
C ASP A 99 -12.15 22.94 17.77
N TYR A 100 -13.03 22.06 17.27
CA TYR A 100 -14.44 22.41 17.02
C TYR A 100 -15.19 22.74 18.32
N LEU A 101 -14.99 21.96 19.38
CA LEU A 101 -15.60 22.22 20.68
C LEU A 101 -15.15 23.55 21.26
N ALA A 102 -13.85 23.86 21.17
CA ALA A 102 -13.29 25.11 21.66
C ALA A 102 -13.81 26.33 20.88
N ASP A 103 -13.96 26.20 19.56
CA ASP A 103 -14.43 27.28 18.68
C ASP A 103 -15.94 27.53 18.81
N THR A 104 -16.73 26.46 18.91
CA THR A 104 -18.19 26.55 18.70
C THR A 104 -19.05 26.29 19.95
N GLY A 105 -18.44 25.76 21.02
CA GLY A 105 -19.12 25.30 22.23
C GLY A 105 -19.96 24.03 22.04
N GLU A 106 -19.91 23.39 20.87
CA GLU A 106 -20.68 22.19 20.53
C GLU A 106 -19.76 21.01 20.21
N HIS A 107 -20.25 19.79 20.40
CA HIS A 107 -19.50 18.59 20.05
C HIS A 107 -19.67 18.26 18.57
N ALA A 108 -18.55 17.92 17.91
CA ALA A 108 -18.57 17.26 16.61
C ALA A 108 -19.05 15.81 16.78
N VAL A 109 -19.54 15.20 15.69
CA VAL A 109 -19.96 13.79 15.68
C VAL A 109 -18.91 12.96 14.96
N LEU A 110 -18.27 12.03 15.67
CA LEU A 110 -17.30 11.09 15.11
C LEU A 110 -17.97 9.73 14.84
N MET A 111 -17.79 9.24 13.62
CA MET A 111 -18.17 7.91 13.18
C MET A 111 -16.89 7.17 12.79
N VAL A 112 -16.52 6.16 13.56
CA VAL A 112 -15.30 5.35 13.37
C VAL A 112 -15.65 4.11 12.53
N GLU A 113 -14.82 3.79 11.54
CA GLU A 113 -15.00 2.66 10.61
C GLU A 113 -16.39 2.66 9.96
N GLN A 114 -16.84 3.82 9.46
CA GLN A 114 -18.16 3.96 8.85
C GLN A 114 -18.15 3.33 7.46
N ARG A 115 -18.83 2.20 7.33
CA ARG A 115 -19.11 1.57 6.04
C ARG A 115 -20.17 2.38 5.30
N PHE A 116 -20.01 2.48 3.98
CA PHE A 116 -21.00 3.06 3.09
C PHE A 116 -21.12 2.23 1.81
N ASP A 117 -22.30 2.28 1.19
CA ASP A 117 -22.53 1.80 -0.16
C ASP A 117 -23.04 2.93 -1.06
N LEU A 118 -22.80 2.80 -2.36
CA LEU A 118 -23.19 3.78 -3.36
C LEU A 118 -24.38 3.32 -4.21
N SER A 119 -25.10 2.28 -3.77
CA SER A 119 -26.19 1.66 -4.55
C SER A 119 -27.30 2.67 -4.89
N SER A 120 -27.55 3.63 -4.00
CA SER A 120 -28.56 4.68 -4.21
C SER A 120 -28.24 5.64 -5.37
N LEU A 121 -27.03 5.60 -5.93
CA LEU A 121 -26.62 6.35 -7.11
C LEU A 121 -26.89 5.58 -8.43
N GLY A 122 -27.43 4.36 -8.37
CA GLY A 122 -27.70 3.54 -9.56
C GLY A 122 -26.42 2.99 -10.20
N THR A 123 -25.48 2.52 -9.38
CA THR A 123 -24.21 1.96 -9.85
C THR A 123 -24.44 0.63 -10.58
N PRO A 124 -23.65 0.31 -11.62
CA PRO A 124 -23.82 -0.93 -12.42
C PRO A 124 -23.34 -2.21 -11.73
N PHE A 125 -22.68 -2.07 -10.58
CA PHE A 125 -22.20 -3.14 -9.69
C PHE A 125 -22.14 -2.59 -8.26
N ASP A 126 -21.84 -3.45 -7.29
CA ASP A 126 -21.60 -3.03 -5.91
C ASP A 126 -20.39 -2.09 -5.83
N ALA A 127 -20.62 -0.94 -5.20
CA ALA A 127 -19.63 0.10 -5.04
C ALA A 127 -19.73 0.67 -3.62
N GLY A 128 -18.59 0.92 -2.99
CA GLY A 128 -18.56 1.38 -1.61
C GLY A 128 -17.19 1.30 -0.96
N GLY A 129 -17.17 1.46 0.35
CA GLY A 129 -15.94 1.46 1.13
C GLY A 129 -16.19 1.61 2.62
N THR A 130 -15.12 1.92 3.34
CA THR A 130 -15.17 2.22 4.77
C THR A 130 -14.28 3.44 5.01
N GLY A 131 -14.83 4.49 5.59
CA GLY A 131 -14.05 5.62 6.07
C GLY A 131 -13.52 5.33 7.46
N ASP A 132 -12.21 5.48 7.68
CA ASP A 132 -11.58 5.16 8.98
C ASP A 132 -12.14 6.05 10.09
N ALA A 133 -12.17 7.37 9.86
CA ALA A 133 -12.91 8.33 10.68
C ALA A 133 -13.68 9.31 9.80
N VAL A 134 -14.99 9.37 9.98
CA VAL A 134 -15.87 10.39 9.42
C VAL A 134 -16.30 11.32 10.55
N ILE A 135 -16.06 12.61 10.39
CA ILE A 135 -16.37 13.63 11.41
C ILE A 135 -17.33 14.65 10.81
N TRP A 136 -18.47 14.87 11.46
CA TRP A 136 -19.40 15.93 11.09
C TRP A 136 -19.27 17.12 12.04
N PHE A 137 -19.13 18.31 11.44
CA PHE A 137 -19.00 19.59 12.11
C PHE A 137 -20.19 20.50 11.71
N PRO A 138 -21.31 20.49 12.45
CA PRO A 138 -22.53 21.18 12.06
C PRO A 138 -22.34 22.67 11.74
N LYS A 139 -21.68 23.42 12.65
CA LYS A 139 -21.50 24.87 12.52
C LYS A 139 -20.41 25.28 11.52
N TRP A 140 -19.49 24.37 11.22
CA TRP A 140 -18.54 24.58 10.13
C TRP A 140 -19.12 24.12 8.78
N GLU A 141 -20.34 23.56 8.78
CA GLU A 141 -21.00 22.98 7.61
C GLU A 141 -20.08 22.01 6.85
N LEU A 142 -19.36 21.17 7.61
CA LEU A 142 -18.27 20.35 7.07
C LEU A 142 -18.44 18.89 7.47
N ILE A 143 -18.23 17.99 6.52
CA ILE A 143 -17.88 16.59 6.81
C ILE A 143 -16.40 16.38 6.50
N GLU A 144 -15.65 15.82 7.43
CA GLU A 144 -14.24 15.45 7.21
C GLU A 144 -14.08 13.94 7.23
N VAL A 145 -13.46 13.37 6.19
CA VAL A 145 -13.02 11.98 6.17
C VAL A 145 -11.51 11.93 6.36
N VAL A 146 -11.07 11.29 7.44
CA VAL A 146 -9.65 11.12 7.76
C VAL A 146 -9.26 9.66 7.47
N ASP A 147 -8.38 9.47 6.50
CA ASP A 147 -7.88 8.18 6.04
C ASP A 147 -6.43 7.97 6.52
N LEU A 148 -6.19 6.87 7.23
CA LEU A 148 -4.89 6.46 7.73
C LEU A 148 -4.14 5.67 6.65
N LYS A 149 -2.89 6.04 6.39
CA LYS A 149 -1.97 5.31 5.52
C LYS A 149 -0.74 4.87 6.31
N GLY A 150 -0.74 3.61 6.75
CA GLY A 150 0.38 3.02 7.51
C GLY A 150 1.56 2.51 6.66
N GLY A 151 1.42 2.45 5.33
CA GLY A 151 2.46 1.94 4.44
C GLY A 151 3.72 2.81 4.37
N ARG A 152 4.86 2.20 4.02
CA ARG A 152 6.13 2.88 3.73
C ARG A 152 6.34 3.03 2.23
N GLY A 153 6.98 4.12 1.82
CA GLY A 153 7.56 4.25 0.47
C GLY A 153 6.59 4.53 -0.68
N VAL A 154 5.28 4.58 -0.43
CA VAL A 154 4.28 5.02 -1.41
C VAL A 154 3.56 6.23 -0.84
N VAL A 155 3.85 7.40 -1.37
CA VAL A 155 3.15 8.64 -1.01
C VAL A 155 1.77 8.62 -1.66
N VAL A 156 0.73 8.91 -0.87
CA VAL A 156 -0.63 9.13 -1.40
C VAL A 156 -0.91 10.62 -1.36
N GLU A 157 -1.10 11.19 -2.55
CA GLU A 157 -1.42 12.62 -2.71
C GLU A 157 -2.90 12.89 -2.44
N VAL A 158 -3.21 14.02 -1.82
CA VAL A 158 -4.61 14.49 -1.72
C VAL A 158 -5.09 15.06 -3.06
N VAL A 159 -4.19 15.71 -3.79
CA VAL A 159 -4.39 16.24 -5.14
C VAL A 159 -3.14 15.96 -5.94
N LYS A 160 -3.30 15.43 -7.15
CA LYS A 160 -2.18 15.32 -8.08
C LYS A 160 -2.00 16.65 -8.80
N ILE A 161 -0.86 17.28 -8.61
CA ILE A 161 -0.48 18.51 -9.32
C ILE A 161 0.44 18.11 -10.48
N THR A 162 0.06 18.48 -11.69
CA THR A 162 0.88 18.30 -12.90
C THR A 162 0.98 19.62 -13.63
N THR A 163 2.09 19.87 -14.31
CA THR A 163 2.25 21.06 -15.16
C THR A 163 2.04 20.65 -16.61
N ASP A 164 1.19 21.37 -17.35
CA ASP A 164 1.03 21.15 -18.79
C ASP A 164 2.22 21.73 -19.59
N ALA A 165 2.23 21.49 -20.90
CA ALA A 165 3.31 21.95 -21.78
C ALA A 165 3.48 23.47 -21.82
N ASP A 166 2.44 24.23 -21.44
CA ASP A 166 2.46 25.70 -21.38
C ASP A 166 2.86 26.23 -19.99
N GLY A 167 3.25 25.35 -19.07
CA GLY A 167 3.65 25.72 -17.72
C GLY A 167 2.47 25.95 -16.75
N LYS A 168 1.24 25.59 -17.12
CA LYS A 168 0.07 25.77 -16.24
C LYS A 168 -0.12 24.55 -15.35
N GLU A 169 -0.38 24.81 -14.08
CA GLU A 169 -0.72 23.76 -13.12
C GLU A 169 -2.13 23.24 -13.37
N LYS A 170 -2.22 21.92 -13.55
CA LYS A 170 -3.43 21.13 -13.52
C LYS A 170 -3.51 20.40 -12.18
N ARG A 171 -4.64 20.54 -11.51
CA ARG A 171 -4.93 19.92 -10.20
C ARG A 171 -5.98 18.83 -10.40
N ASP A 172 -5.56 17.58 -10.33
CA ASP A 172 -6.43 16.41 -10.46
C ASP A 172 -6.76 15.87 -9.07
N ARG A 173 -8.05 15.88 -8.71
CA ARG A 173 -8.54 15.35 -7.43
C ARG A 173 -8.22 13.86 -7.30
N ASN A 174 -7.92 13.39 -6.09
CA ASN A 174 -7.68 11.97 -5.85
C ASN A 174 -9.00 11.17 -5.90
N PRO A 175 -9.21 10.25 -6.87
CA PRO A 175 -10.47 9.52 -7.00
C PRO A 175 -10.84 8.68 -5.78
N GLN A 176 -9.85 8.16 -5.04
CA GLN A 176 -10.10 7.41 -3.81
C GLN A 176 -10.73 8.32 -2.75
N LEU A 177 -10.14 9.50 -2.54
CA LEU A 177 -10.61 10.45 -1.54
C LEU A 177 -11.98 11.03 -1.92
N CYS A 178 -12.20 11.36 -3.20
CA CYS A 178 -13.52 11.76 -3.67
C CYS A 178 -14.58 10.68 -3.43
N THR A 179 -14.23 9.40 -3.66
CA THR A 179 -15.15 8.28 -3.37
C THR A 179 -15.50 8.22 -1.88
N TYR A 180 -14.52 8.41 -0.99
CA TYR A 180 -14.77 8.46 0.46
C TYR A 180 -15.63 9.65 0.88
N GLY A 181 -15.35 10.84 0.33
CA GLY A 181 -16.14 12.03 0.61
C GLY A 181 -17.60 11.88 0.15
N LEU A 182 -17.81 11.32 -1.04
CA LEU A 182 -19.14 10.99 -1.56
C LEU A 182 -19.82 9.94 -0.69
N GLY A 183 -19.09 8.89 -0.31
CA GLY A 183 -19.58 7.85 0.59
C GLY A 183 -20.07 8.39 1.92
N ALA A 184 -19.30 9.30 2.54
CA ALA A 184 -19.68 9.95 3.78
C ALA A 184 -20.97 10.79 3.63
N MET A 185 -21.15 11.51 2.52
CA MET A 185 -22.38 12.25 2.24
C MET A 185 -23.58 11.32 2.00
N VAL A 186 -23.39 10.24 1.25
CA VAL A 186 -24.45 9.28 0.90
C VAL A 186 -24.91 8.47 2.11
N GLU A 187 -24.01 8.05 2.99
CA GLU A 187 -24.37 7.33 4.21
C GLU A 187 -25.10 8.24 5.20
N ASN A 188 -24.74 9.53 5.23
CA ASN A 188 -25.22 10.49 6.20
C ASN A 188 -26.17 11.55 5.60
N LYS A 189 -27.14 11.16 4.77
CA LYS A 189 -28.07 12.07 4.04
C LYS A 189 -28.85 13.07 4.91
N GLY A 190 -28.95 12.80 6.21
CA GLY A 190 -29.60 13.69 7.18
C GLY A 190 -28.70 14.80 7.73
N LEU A 191 -27.40 14.76 7.44
CA LEU A 191 -26.43 15.76 7.90
C LEU A 191 -26.28 16.86 6.85
N THR A 192 -26.22 18.10 7.31
CA THR A 192 -25.98 19.27 6.45
C THR A 192 -24.49 19.60 6.41
N ALA A 193 -23.96 19.75 5.20
CA ALA A 193 -22.62 20.24 4.95
C ALA A 193 -22.59 20.97 3.59
N SER A 194 -21.82 22.05 3.50
CA SER A 194 -21.53 22.77 2.25
C SER A 194 -20.22 22.28 1.61
N ALA A 195 -19.34 21.66 2.40
CA ALA A 195 -18.10 21.08 1.90
C ALA A 195 -17.77 19.72 2.54
N VAL A 196 -16.92 18.96 1.85
CA VAL A 196 -16.27 17.76 2.37
C VAL A 196 -14.76 17.96 2.38
N LYS A 197 -14.14 17.74 3.53
CA LYS A 197 -12.69 17.70 3.66
C LYS A 197 -12.21 16.26 3.69
N VAL A 198 -11.20 15.94 2.90
CA VAL A 198 -10.56 14.64 2.87
C VAL A 198 -9.13 14.81 3.35
N THR A 199 -8.74 14.01 4.33
CA THR A 199 -7.44 14.12 4.99
C THR A 199 -6.72 12.78 4.93
N ILE A 200 -5.46 12.79 4.52
CA ILE A 200 -4.55 11.66 4.61
C ILE A 200 -3.64 11.87 5.81
N VAL A 201 -3.60 10.89 6.71
CA VAL A 201 -2.57 10.79 7.76
C VAL A 201 -1.59 9.68 7.36
N GLN A 202 -0.37 10.06 6.98
CA GLN A 202 0.65 9.14 6.48
C GLN A 202 2.02 9.38 7.16
N PRO A 203 2.20 8.94 8.42
CA PRO A 203 3.40 9.25 9.21
C PRO A 203 4.70 8.70 8.62
N ARG A 204 4.62 7.59 7.89
CA ARG A 204 5.77 6.81 7.38
C ARG A 204 6.14 7.13 5.92
N ALA A 205 5.59 8.20 5.35
CA ALA A 205 5.95 8.67 4.01
C ALA A 205 6.38 10.15 4.06
N PRO A 206 7.69 10.44 3.94
CA PRO A 206 8.18 11.81 3.83
C PRO A 206 7.51 12.54 2.67
N HIS A 207 7.04 13.76 2.92
CA HIS A 207 6.39 14.61 1.93
C HIS A 207 6.68 16.08 2.26
N PRO A 208 6.90 16.96 1.26
CA PRO A 208 7.18 18.38 1.49
C PRO A 208 6.11 19.08 2.33
N ASP A 209 4.83 18.80 2.08
CA ASP A 209 3.70 19.37 2.83
C ASP A 209 3.41 18.66 4.16
N GLY A 210 4.31 17.77 4.60
CA GLY A 210 4.21 17.06 5.87
C GLY A 210 3.42 15.75 5.82
N ARG A 211 3.34 15.13 7.00
CA ARG A 211 2.78 13.78 7.21
C ARG A 211 1.26 13.74 7.24
N ILE A 212 0.60 14.90 7.37
CA ILE A 212 -0.85 15.04 7.37
C ILE A 212 -1.21 16.08 6.34
N ARG A 213 -2.06 15.70 5.38
CA ARG A 213 -2.38 16.53 4.21
C ARG A 213 -3.89 16.48 3.98
N SER A 214 -4.46 17.57 3.52
CA SER A 214 -5.91 17.66 3.33
C SER A 214 -6.28 18.39 2.04
N GLU A 215 -7.42 18.03 1.47
CA GLU A 215 -8.12 18.81 0.45
C GLU A 215 -9.57 19.05 0.93
N THR A 216 -10.09 20.25 0.69
CA THR A 216 -11.51 20.55 0.88
C THR A 216 -12.18 20.66 -0.48
N ILE A 217 -13.29 19.97 -0.66
CA ILE A 217 -14.07 19.86 -1.88
C ILE A 217 -15.46 20.43 -1.58
N ASP A 218 -15.93 21.38 -2.39
CA ASP A 218 -17.31 21.86 -2.29
C ASP A 218 -18.30 20.74 -2.64
N VAL A 219 -19.47 20.72 -2.02
CA VAL A 219 -20.46 19.65 -2.30
C VAL A 219 -20.90 19.67 -3.77
N MET A 220 -21.03 20.83 -4.41
CA MET A 220 -21.38 20.93 -5.83
C MET A 220 -20.28 20.33 -6.71
N ASP A 221 -19.03 20.62 -6.39
CA ASP A 221 -17.86 20.04 -7.04
C ASP A 221 -17.81 18.50 -6.92
N LEU A 222 -18.24 17.97 -5.78
CA LEU A 222 -18.32 16.53 -5.52
C LEU A 222 -19.48 15.88 -6.27
N VAL A 223 -20.60 16.60 -6.43
CA VAL A 223 -21.73 16.18 -7.27
C VAL A 223 -21.30 16.10 -8.74
N ASP A 224 -20.57 17.09 -9.24
CA ASP A 224 -20.03 17.06 -10.61
C ASP A 224 -19.09 15.85 -10.79
N TRP A 225 -18.17 15.63 -9.85
CA TRP A 225 -17.29 14.46 -9.87
C TRP A 225 -18.05 13.12 -9.81
N THR A 226 -19.22 13.09 -9.17
CA THR A 226 -20.06 11.88 -9.13
C THR A 226 -20.49 11.45 -10.53
N TRP A 227 -20.73 12.39 -11.46
CA TRP A 227 -21.03 12.08 -12.86
C TRP A 227 -19.84 11.45 -13.58
N ASP A 228 -18.63 11.93 -13.34
CA ASP A 228 -17.40 11.35 -13.89
C ASP A 228 -17.22 9.91 -13.40
N MET A 229 -17.44 9.67 -12.10
CA MET A 229 -17.39 8.33 -11.51
C MET A 229 -18.41 7.39 -12.15
N LEU A 230 -19.67 7.81 -12.27
CA LEU A 230 -20.72 6.99 -12.89
C LEU A 230 -20.41 6.69 -14.36
N THR A 231 -19.77 7.63 -15.07
CA THR A 231 -19.30 7.43 -16.45
C THR A 231 -18.19 6.39 -16.50
N ALA A 232 -17.18 6.49 -15.65
CA ALA A 232 -16.09 5.50 -15.55
C ALA A 232 -16.61 4.10 -15.18
N MET A 233 -17.60 4.03 -14.28
CA MET A 233 -18.27 2.78 -13.92
C MET A 233 -19.02 2.15 -15.11
N ARG A 234 -19.74 2.95 -15.90
CA ARG A 234 -20.42 2.47 -17.11
C ARG A 234 -19.45 1.95 -18.15
N LEU A 235 -18.33 2.64 -18.38
CA LEU A 235 -17.27 2.18 -19.28
C LEU A 235 -16.64 0.86 -18.80
N SER A 236 -16.52 0.68 -17.48
CA SER A 236 -16.04 -0.57 -16.90
C SER A 236 -17.05 -1.70 -17.07
N LYS A 237 -18.34 -1.42 -16.90
CA LYS A 237 -19.42 -2.38 -17.16
C LYS A 237 -19.47 -2.79 -18.63
N GLU A 238 -19.33 -1.84 -19.55
CA GLU A 238 -19.22 -2.10 -20.99
C GLU A 238 -18.02 -3.02 -21.28
N ALA A 239 -16.86 -2.77 -20.68
CA ALA A 239 -15.69 -3.63 -20.81
C ALA A 239 -15.97 -5.05 -20.32
N MET A 240 -16.69 -5.21 -19.20
CA MET A 240 -17.07 -6.53 -18.67
C MET A 240 -18.00 -7.27 -19.63
N ASP A 241 -19.02 -6.60 -20.15
CA ASP A 241 -19.99 -7.21 -21.07
C ASP A 241 -19.34 -7.62 -22.38
N ALA A 242 -18.51 -6.76 -22.95
CA ALA A 242 -17.81 -7.02 -24.21
C ALA A 242 -16.73 -8.12 -24.11
N ARG A 243 -16.36 -8.58 -22.89
CA ARG A 243 -15.26 -9.53 -22.67
C ARG A 243 -15.51 -10.90 -23.31
N ALA A 244 -16.76 -11.33 -23.37
CA ALA A 244 -17.14 -12.60 -24.00
C ALA A 244 -17.37 -12.47 -25.52
N ASP A 245 -17.74 -11.28 -25.98
CA ASP A 245 -18.17 -11.05 -27.37
C ASP A 245 -17.02 -10.68 -28.31
N LEU A 246 -15.93 -10.12 -27.77
CA LEU A 246 -14.77 -9.69 -28.55
C LEU A 246 -13.63 -10.70 -28.47
N ALA A 247 -12.87 -10.81 -29.56
CA ALA A 247 -11.60 -11.54 -29.56
C ALA A 247 -10.65 -10.95 -28.49
N PRO A 248 -9.87 -11.76 -27.75
CA PRO A 248 -9.07 -11.28 -26.62
C PRO A 248 -8.15 -10.09 -26.92
N ALA A 249 -7.51 -10.08 -28.10
CA ALA A 249 -6.63 -8.99 -28.53
C ALA A 249 -7.42 -7.71 -28.85
N ALA A 250 -8.56 -7.83 -29.53
CA ALA A 250 -9.44 -6.70 -29.84
C ALA A 250 -10.01 -6.08 -28.56
N TRP A 251 -10.42 -6.92 -27.61
CA TRP A 251 -10.86 -6.46 -26.30
C TRP A 251 -9.75 -5.75 -25.52
N ALA A 252 -8.55 -6.34 -25.49
CA ALA A 252 -7.41 -5.75 -24.77
C ALA A 252 -7.06 -4.36 -25.33
N ALA A 253 -6.98 -4.23 -26.65
CA ALA A 253 -6.74 -2.94 -27.31
C ALA A 253 -7.85 -1.91 -27.05
N ALA A 254 -9.11 -2.37 -26.97
CA ALA A 254 -10.24 -1.48 -26.74
C ALA A 254 -10.36 -1.02 -25.28
N TYR A 255 -10.01 -1.86 -24.29
CA TYR A 255 -10.36 -1.65 -22.89
C TYR A 255 -9.21 -1.58 -21.89
N LEU A 256 -8.02 -2.07 -22.22
CA LEU A 256 -6.88 -1.98 -21.32
C LEU A 256 -6.03 -0.76 -21.64
N ASN A 257 -5.62 -0.06 -20.59
CA ASN A 257 -4.77 1.11 -20.68
C ASN A 257 -3.58 0.90 -19.72
N PRO A 258 -2.39 0.51 -20.19
CA PRO A 258 -1.22 0.38 -19.32
C PRO A 258 -0.71 1.77 -18.91
N GLY A 259 -0.22 1.91 -17.67
CA GLY A 259 0.34 3.17 -17.19
C GLY A 259 0.75 3.14 -15.73
N PRO A 260 1.13 4.29 -15.12
CA PRO A 260 1.64 4.36 -13.75
C PRO A 260 0.70 3.73 -12.70
N HIS A 261 -0.61 3.82 -12.92
CA HIS A 261 -1.62 3.23 -12.06
C HIS A 261 -1.49 1.70 -11.93
N CYS A 262 -0.93 0.99 -12.93
CA CYS A 262 -0.74 -0.46 -12.86
C CYS A 262 0.19 -0.85 -11.69
N GLY A 263 1.25 -0.05 -11.45
CA GLY A 263 2.17 -0.25 -10.34
C GLY A 263 1.69 0.39 -9.03
N SER A 264 1.27 1.65 -9.06
CA SER A 264 0.94 2.40 -7.85
C SER A 264 -0.31 1.90 -7.12
N THR A 265 -1.20 1.19 -7.81
CA THR A 265 -2.42 0.61 -7.22
C THR A 265 -2.32 -0.90 -6.99
N PHE A 266 -1.16 -1.50 -7.23
CA PHE A 266 -0.93 -2.95 -7.10
C PHE A 266 -1.99 -3.77 -7.86
N CYS A 267 -2.19 -3.47 -9.15
CA CYS A 267 -3.22 -4.14 -9.95
C CYS A 267 -3.02 -5.66 -9.95
N LYS A 268 -4.01 -6.42 -9.48
CA LYS A 268 -3.95 -7.90 -9.36
C LYS A 268 -3.64 -8.60 -10.69
N ALA A 269 -4.06 -8.01 -11.80
CA ALA A 269 -3.84 -8.54 -13.13
C ALA A 269 -2.52 -8.11 -13.77
N ALA A 270 -1.70 -7.28 -13.11
CA ALA A 270 -0.52 -6.68 -13.74
C ALA A 270 0.45 -7.72 -14.33
N ALA A 271 0.65 -8.84 -13.64
CA ALA A 271 1.54 -9.91 -14.11
C ALA A 271 1.05 -10.64 -15.37
N THR A 272 -0.27 -10.66 -15.61
CA THR A 272 -0.91 -11.40 -16.71
C THR A 272 -1.67 -10.49 -17.67
N CYS A 273 -1.47 -9.17 -17.57
CA CYS A 273 -2.16 -8.18 -18.38
C CYS A 273 -1.52 -8.12 -19.78
N PRO A 274 -2.26 -8.46 -20.85
CA PRO A 274 -1.68 -8.51 -22.20
C PRO A 274 -1.27 -7.12 -22.70
N ALA A 275 -1.99 -6.06 -22.30
CA ALA A 275 -1.63 -4.70 -22.69
C ALA A 275 -0.39 -4.19 -21.94
N LEU A 276 -0.18 -4.59 -20.68
CA LEU A 276 1.02 -4.22 -19.93
C LEU A 276 2.24 -4.99 -20.42
N GLU A 277 2.09 -6.28 -20.73
CA GLU A 277 3.12 -7.07 -21.39
C GLU A 277 3.50 -6.45 -22.73
N GLN A 278 2.54 -6.15 -23.60
CA GLN A 278 2.81 -5.51 -24.88
C GLN A 278 3.50 -4.16 -24.72
N ALA A 279 3.04 -3.31 -23.79
CA ALA A 279 3.69 -2.02 -23.52
C ALA A 279 5.13 -2.18 -23.01
N ALA A 280 5.41 -3.19 -22.18
CA ALA A 280 6.76 -3.49 -21.73
C ALA A 280 7.64 -4.00 -22.87
N LEU A 281 7.11 -4.85 -23.76
CA LEU A 281 7.81 -5.34 -24.94
C LEU A 281 8.10 -4.23 -25.95
N ASP A 282 7.12 -3.36 -26.22
CA ASP A 282 7.27 -2.20 -27.08
C ASP A 282 8.33 -1.25 -26.51
N ALA A 283 8.30 -1.05 -25.18
CA ALA A 283 9.31 -0.26 -24.50
C ALA A 283 10.71 -0.87 -24.67
N VAL A 284 10.88 -2.17 -24.41
CA VAL A 284 12.16 -2.86 -24.64
C VAL A 284 12.57 -2.80 -26.12
N GLY A 285 11.62 -2.91 -27.04
CA GLY A 285 11.83 -2.96 -28.49
C GLY A 285 12.59 -1.76 -29.05
N VAL A 286 12.46 -0.57 -28.45
CA VAL A 286 13.17 0.65 -28.92
C VAL A 286 14.70 0.53 -28.85
N TRP A 287 15.21 -0.38 -28.02
CA TRP A 287 16.65 -0.67 -27.90
C TRP A 287 17.14 -1.78 -28.84
N PHE A 288 16.24 -2.57 -29.43
CA PHE A 288 16.58 -3.81 -30.16
C PHE A 288 15.97 -3.89 -31.57
N THR A 289 15.60 -2.76 -32.18
CA THR A 289 15.07 -2.76 -33.56
C THR A 289 16.10 -3.28 -34.59
N PRO A 290 15.67 -3.87 -35.72
CA PRO A 290 16.57 -4.36 -36.77
C PRO A 290 17.55 -3.26 -37.24
N ALA A 291 18.73 -3.69 -37.71
CA ALA A 291 19.75 -2.77 -38.20
C ALA A 291 19.22 -1.87 -39.33
N GLY A 292 19.11 -0.56 -39.08
CA GLY A 292 18.62 0.42 -40.05
C GLY A 292 17.60 1.42 -39.48
N ASP A 293 16.91 1.07 -38.40
CA ASP A 293 15.98 1.98 -37.71
C ASP A 293 16.69 2.80 -36.62
N ALA A 294 16.09 3.93 -36.23
CA ALA A 294 16.58 4.77 -35.14
C ALA A 294 16.50 3.98 -33.81
N GLN A 295 17.60 3.33 -33.44
CA GLN A 295 17.75 2.69 -32.14
C GLN A 295 17.99 3.75 -31.08
N LEU A 296 17.32 3.61 -29.94
CA LEU A 296 17.71 4.36 -28.75
C LEU A 296 19.05 3.80 -28.28
N ALA A 297 20.14 4.38 -28.77
CA ALA A 297 21.46 3.88 -28.42
C ALA A 297 21.67 4.04 -26.91
N ASN A 298 22.31 3.03 -26.29
CA ASN A 298 22.77 3.07 -24.90
C ASN A 298 23.96 4.04 -24.73
N VAL A 299 23.83 5.25 -25.27
CA VAL A 299 24.86 6.29 -25.20
C VAL A 299 24.65 7.09 -23.92
N PRO A 300 25.68 7.24 -23.07
CA PRO A 300 25.66 8.13 -21.91
C PRO A 300 25.51 9.62 -22.26
N GLU A 301 25.60 9.98 -23.55
CA GLU A 301 25.71 11.34 -24.06
C GLU A 301 24.36 11.97 -24.47
N GLN A 302 23.22 11.31 -24.24
CA GLN A 302 21.90 11.92 -24.50
C GLN A 302 21.71 13.11 -23.54
N THR A 303 21.79 14.33 -24.07
CA THR A 303 21.70 15.56 -23.27
C THR A 303 20.28 16.13 -23.17
N ASP A 304 19.35 15.71 -24.04
CA ASP A 304 17.97 16.21 -24.04
C ASP A 304 17.24 15.74 -22.76
N PRO A 305 16.82 16.65 -21.87
CA PRO A 305 16.11 16.30 -20.64
C PRO A 305 14.82 15.51 -20.88
N ASP A 306 14.06 15.81 -21.94
CA ASP A 306 12.76 15.18 -22.18
C ASP A 306 12.93 13.74 -22.67
N GLU A 307 13.90 13.50 -23.55
CA GLU A 307 14.26 12.14 -23.99
C GLU A 307 14.85 11.31 -22.85
N ARG A 308 15.57 11.93 -21.92
CA ARG A 308 16.04 11.27 -20.70
C ARG A 308 14.89 10.92 -19.76
N ALA A 309 13.91 11.82 -19.58
CA ALA A 309 12.74 11.56 -18.75
C ALA A 309 11.91 10.39 -19.31
N LYS A 310 11.61 10.41 -20.61
CA LYS A 310 10.92 9.29 -21.30
C LYS A 310 11.64 7.96 -21.07
N ARG A 311 12.98 7.95 -21.19
CA ARG A 311 13.79 6.76 -20.94
C ARG A 311 13.62 6.24 -19.51
N LEU A 312 13.65 7.12 -18.51
CA LEU A 312 13.46 6.74 -17.11
C LEU A 312 12.05 6.18 -16.86
N ASP A 313 11.02 6.82 -17.42
CA ASP A 313 9.63 6.34 -17.32
C ASP A 313 9.46 4.93 -17.91
N MET A 314 10.10 4.66 -19.05
CA MET A 314 10.11 3.33 -19.67
C MET A 314 10.80 2.29 -18.79
N LEU A 315 11.95 2.63 -18.20
CA LEU A 315 12.70 1.74 -17.31
C LEU A 315 11.90 1.41 -16.05
N ASP A 316 11.25 2.41 -15.45
CA ASP A 316 10.39 2.23 -14.26
C ASP A 316 9.20 1.32 -14.58
N MET A 317 8.58 1.49 -15.75
CA MET A 317 7.51 0.59 -16.22
C MET A 317 8.00 -0.85 -16.36
N ILE A 318 9.14 -1.06 -17.01
CA ILE A 318 9.73 -2.40 -17.21
C ILE A 318 10.09 -3.04 -15.87
N GLU A 319 10.74 -2.30 -14.97
CA GLU A 319 11.12 -2.82 -13.66
C GLU A 319 9.89 -3.21 -12.83
N ASN A 320 8.85 -2.37 -12.85
CA ASN A 320 7.60 -2.69 -12.17
C ASN A 320 6.94 -3.94 -12.77
N TRP A 321 6.86 -4.07 -14.10
CA TRP A 321 6.32 -5.28 -14.74
C TRP A 321 7.11 -6.54 -14.33
N VAL A 322 8.45 -6.50 -14.37
CA VAL A 322 9.31 -7.60 -13.92
C VAL A 322 9.06 -7.97 -12.45
N LYS A 323 8.89 -6.97 -11.57
CA LYS A 323 8.55 -7.20 -10.15
C LYS A 323 7.21 -7.92 -10.01
N GLN A 324 6.19 -7.52 -10.77
CA GLN A 324 4.86 -8.15 -10.74
C GLN A 324 4.90 -9.59 -11.24
N VAL A 325 5.62 -9.87 -12.33
CA VAL A 325 5.81 -11.25 -12.84
C VAL A 325 6.51 -12.12 -11.79
N ARG A 326 7.60 -11.63 -11.18
CA ARG A 326 8.30 -12.37 -10.11
C ARG A 326 7.42 -12.64 -8.89
N ALA A 327 6.59 -11.68 -8.50
CA ALA A 327 5.65 -11.85 -7.39
C ALA A 327 4.58 -12.90 -7.72
N HIS A 328 4.07 -12.91 -8.95
CA HIS A 328 3.13 -13.92 -9.43
C HIS A 328 3.73 -15.33 -9.40
N GLU A 329 4.93 -15.51 -9.96
CA GLU A 329 5.63 -16.81 -9.96
C GLU A 329 5.92 -17.30 -8.53
N HIS A 330 6.29 -16.38 -7.62
CA HIS A 330 6.46 -16.73 -6.21
C HIS A 330 5.15 -17.20 -5.59
N HIS A 331 4.03 -16.55 -5.89
CA HIS A 331 2.71 -16.98 -5.42
C HIS A 331 2.30 -18.35 -5.97
N LEU A 332 2.53 -18.62 -7.25
CA LEU A 332 2.31 -19.94 -7.84
C LEU A 332 3.17 -21.01 -7.14
N ALA A 333 4.42 -20.71 -6.85
CA ALA A 333 5.30 -21.60 -6.09
C ALA A 333 4.81 -21.82 -4.65
N GLU A 334 4.33 -20.78 -3.96
CA GLU A 334 3.67 -20.92 -2.64
C GLU A 334 2.42 -21.81 -2.71
N GLY A 335 1.72 -21.77 -3.84
CA GLY A 335 0.58 -22.62 -4.18
C GLY A 335 0.95 -24.03 -4.69
N GLY A 336 2.23 -24.40 -4.69
CA GLY A 336 2.68 -25.75 -5.09
C GLY A 336 2.91 -25.94 -6.59
N SER A 337 2.91 -24.86 -7.39
CA SER A 337 3.15 -24.90 -8.83
C SER A 337 4.36 -24.03 -9.23
N PRO A 338 5.59 -24.36 -8.78
CA PRO A 338 6.77 -23.59 -9.16
C PRO A 338 7.10 -23.73 -10.65
N ALA A 339 7.67 -22.68 -11.24
CA ALA A 339 8.23 -22.73 -12.58
C ALA A 339 9.36 -23.78 -12.68
N THR A 340 9.55 -24.35 -13.87
CA THR A 340 10.60 -25.37 -14.10
C THR A 340 11.98 -24.83 -13.73
N GLY A 341 12.69 -25.55 -12.84
CA GLY A 341 14.02 -25.18 -12.35
C GLY A 341 14.03 -24.11 -11.24
N TYR A 342 12.86 -23.72 -10.74
CA TYR A 342 12.70 -22.82 -9.59
C TYR A 342 12.09 -23.56 -8.40
N GLY A 343 12.38 -23.06 -7.20
CA GLY A 343 11.82 -23.57 -5.96
C GLY A 343 11.83 -22.53 -4.84
N LEU A 344 11.12 -22.83 -3.75
CA LEU A 344 11.07 -21.96 -2.57
C LEU A 344 12.20 -22.31 -1.62
N VAL A 345 12.84 -21.27 -1.07
CA VAL A 345 13.80 -21.40 0.02
C VAL A 345 13.40 -20.49 1.17
N ARG A 346 13.77 -20.82 2.41
CA ARG A 346 13.50 -19.92 3.55
C ARG A 346 14.13 -18.54 3.32
N LYS A 347 13.35 -17.50 3.60
CA LYS A 347 13.88 -16.14 3.69
C LYS A 347 14.72 -16.06 4.96
N THR A 348 15.98 -15.68 4.82
CA THR A 348 16.88 -15.43 5.94
C THR A 348 17.06 -13.93 6.03
N GLY A 349 16.56 -13.32 7.11
CA GLY A 349 16.74 -11.91 7.37
C GLY A 349 18.18 -11.56 7.70
N ARG A 350 18.47 -10.26 7.84
CA ARG A 350 19.71 -9.82 8.47
C ARG A 350 19.58 -10.03 9.98
N GLU A 351 20.63 -10.51 10.60
CA GLU A 351 20.72 -10.62 12.05
C GLU A 351 20.44 -9.26 12.71
N LYS A 352 19.55 -9.25 13.70
CA LYS A 352 19.17 -8.08 14.50
C LYS A 352 19.33 -8.39 15.99
N TRP A 353 19.40 -7.36 16.83
CA TRP A 353 19.27 -7.55 18.27
C TRP A 353 17.86 -8.03 18.60
N LYS A 354 17.76 -8.89 19.63
CA LYS A 354 16.48 -9.19 20.27
C LYS A 354 15.98 -7.94 20.96
N ASP A 355 14.68 -7.81 21.12
CA ASP A 355 14.09 -6.59 21.68
C ASP A 355 14.39 -6.50 23.19
N GLY A 356 14.75 -5.30 23.68
CA GLY A 356 15.04 -5.04 25.10
C GLY A 356 16.42 -5.49 25.60
N VAL A 357 17.35 -5.83 24.70
CA VAL A 357 18.72 -6.24 25.07
C VAL A 357 19.74 -5.10 25.02
N GLU A 358 19.32 -3.88 24.71
CA GLU A 358 20.19 -2.72 24.51
C GLU A 358 21.12 -2.47 25.71
N ASP A 359 20.56 -2.51 26.92
CA ASP A 359 21.32 -2.35 28.16
C ASP A 359 22.28 -3.52 28.40
N GLN A 360 21.88 -4.75 28.05
CA GLN A 360 22.72 -5.93 28.18
C GLN A 360 23.90 -5.90 27.21
N VAL A 361 23.66 -5.47 25.96
CA VAL A 361 24.72 -5.29 24.96
C VAL A 361 25.66 -4.16 25.37
N THR A 362 25.11 -3.04 25.86
CA THR A 362 25.91 -1.90 26.34
C THR A 362 26.79 -2.31 27.50
N LEU A 363 26.22 -2.96 28.52
CA LEU A 363 26.97 -3.49 29.67
C LEU A 363 28.05 -4.47 29.24
N ALA A 364 27.75 -5.40 28.32
CA ALA A 364 28.74 -6.34 27.79
C ALA A 364 29.90 -5.63 27.08
N CYS A 365 29.63 -4.56 26.33
CA CYS A 365 30.66 -3.76 25.66
C CYS A 365 31.51 -2.96 26.65
N GLU A 366 30.90 -2.40 27.69
CA GLU A 366 31.59 -1.67 28.76
C GLU A 366 32.48 -2.58 29.60
N MET A 367 31.99 -3.76 29.98
CA MET A 367 32.77 -4.78 30.70
C MET A 367 33.97 -5.29 29.89
N ALA A 368 33.86 -5.27 28.57
CA ALA A 368 34.93 -5.68 27.65
C ALA A 368 35.90 -4.53 27.27
N ASP A 369 35.75 -3.34 27.88
CA ASP A 369 36.56 -2.14 27.63
C ASP A 369 36.55 -1.70 26.15
N ILE A 370 35.39 -1.86 25.49
CA ILE A 370 35.21 -1.43 24.10
C ILE A 370 34.88 0.06 24.07
N LYS A 371 35.53 0.81 23.18
CA LYS A 371 35.21 2.23 22.98
C LYS A 371 33.75 2.41 22.53
N THR A 372 33.06 3.38 23.15
CA THR A 372 31.65 3.69 22.92
C THR A 372 31.31 3.89 21.44
N ASP A 373 32.17 4.54 20.68
CA ASP A 373 32.00 4.81 19.24
C ASP A 373 32.09 3.56 18.36
N LEU A 374 32.51 2.40 18.91
CA LEU A 374 32.56 1.13 18.19
C LEU A 374 31.27 0.33 18.28
N PHE A 375 30.44 0.56 19.31
CA PHE A 375 29.16 -0.14 19.50
C PHE A 375 27.94 0.78 19.52
N LEU A 376 28.11 2.11 19.66
CA LEU A 376 27.05 3.11 19.52
C LEU A 376 27.33 4.06 18.35
N THR A 377 26.28 4.45 17.64
CA THR A 377 26.23 5.53 16.64
C THR A 377 25.16 6.50 17.12
N PRO A 378 25.42 7.82 17.24
CA PRO A 378 24.66 8.78 18.05
C PRO A 378 23.29 8.31 18.58
N GLY A 379 23.28 7.73 19.79
CA GLY A 379 22.09 7.28 20.50
C GLY A 379 21.52 5.92 20.11
N LYS A 380 22.12 5.20 19.17
CA LYS A 380 21.63 3.92 18.65
C LYS A 380 22.71 2.84 18.65
N LEU A 381 22.35 1.66 19.13
CA LEU A 381 23.20 0.48 19.11
C LEU A 381 23.53 0.08 17.66
N ARG A 382 24.80 -0.22 17.40
CA ARG A 382 25.26 -0.74 16.10
C ARG A 382 24.79 -2.18 15.90
N THR A 383 24.85 -2.68 14.67
CA THR A 383 24.37 -4.03 14.34
C THR A 383 25.13 -5.13 15.10
N PRO A 384 24.51 -6.31 15.34
CA PRO A 384 25.17 -7.45 15.98
C PRO A 384 26.54 -7.79 15.39
N LYS A 385 26.63 -7.78 14.05
CA LYS A 385 27.89 -8.00 13.33
C LYS A 385 28.96 -6.95 13.66
N GLN A 386 28.59 -5.67 13.74
CA GLN A 386 29.53 -4.59 14.04
C GLN A 386 30.03 -4.67 15.49
N VAL A 387 29.13 -4.94 16.43
CA VAL A 387 29.48 -5.05 17.86
C VAL A 387 30.35 -6.28 18.12
N ARG A 388 30.01 -7.46 17.58
CA ARG A 388 30.87 -8.65 17.68
C ARG A 388 32.26 -8.42 17.08
N LYS A 389 32.34 -7.68 15.97
CA LYS A 389 33.62 -7.31 15.37
C LYS A 389 34.45 -6.41 16.29
N ALA A 390 33.81 -5.53 17.05
CA ALA A 390 34.48 -4.71 18.05
C ALA A 390 34.96 -5.54 19.26
N LEU A 391 34.14 -6.48 19.71
CA LEU A 391 34.43 -7.40 20.83
C LEU A 391 35.51 -8.45 20.52
N LYS A 392 35.77 -8.75 19.24
CA LYS A 392 36.79 -9.72 18.79
C LYS A 392 36.62 -11.09 19.47
N ASP A 393 37.56 -11.48 20.33
CA ASP A 393 37.59 -12.73 21.10
C ASP A 393 36.48 -12.81 22.16
N GLN A 394 35.90 -11.67 22.55
CA GLN A 394 34.79 -11.58 23.50
C GLN A 394 33.41 -11.55 22.82
N ALA A 395 33.32 -11.84 21.52
CA ALA A 395 32.05 -11.80 20.77
C ALA A 395 30.95 -12.70 21.35
N ALA A 396 31.32 -13.73 22.11
CA ALA A 396 30.39 -14.64 22.80
C ALA A 396 29.50 -13.92 23.84
N LEU A 397 29.94 -12.79 24.40
CA LEU A 397 29.18 -12.02 25.40
C LEU A 397 27.81 -11.55 24.90
N VAL A 398 27.67 -11.38 23.59
CA VAL A 398 26.46 -10.83 22.96
C VAL A 398 25.85 -11.79 21.93
N ALA A 399 26.36 -13.03 21.84
CA ALA A 399 25.93 -13.99 20.83
C ALA A 399 24.44 -14.33 20.95
N GLU A 400 23.98 -14.56 22.18
CA GLU A 400 22.58 -14.91 22.50
C GLU A 400 21.63 -13.71 22.52
N LEU A 401 22.14 -12.48 22.38
CA LEU A 401 21.34 -11.25 22.42
C LEU A 401 20.80 -10.87 21.04
N SER A 402 21.15 -11.61 20.01
CA SER A 402 20.71 -11.36 18.64
C SER A 402 19.99 -12.56 18.06
N GLU A 403 19.19 -12.31 17.02
CA GLU A 403 18.48 -13.33 16.29
C GLU A 403 18.53 -13.07 14.78
N THR A 404 18.40 -14.14 14.00
CA THR A 404 18.21 -14.05 12.56
C THR A 404 16.76 -14.42 12.25
N PRO A 405 15.90 -13.46 11.90
CA PRO A 405 14.51 -13.76 11.59
C PRO A 405 14.43 -14.64 10.33
N THR A 406 13.61 -15.69 10.38
CA THR A 406 13.45 -16.68 9.30
C THR A 406 12.04 -16.76 8.73
N GLY A 407 11.27 -15.67 8.84
CA GLY A 407 9.90 -15.58 8.34
C GLY A 407 9.82 -15.44 6.81
N GLY A 408 9.03 -16.31 6.16
CA GLY A 408 8.69 -16.25 4.74
C GLY A 408 9.61 -17.05 3.81
N THR A 409 9.37 -16.90 2.51
CA THR A 409 10.06 -17.65 1.45
C THR A 409 10.61 -16.72 0.36
N ASN A 410 11.63 -17.19 -0.36
CA ASN A 410 12.11 -16.57 -1.59
C ASN A 410 11.98 -17.58 -2.73
N LEU A 411 11.52 -17.14 -3.91
CA LEU A 411 11.64 -17.92 -5.14
C LEU A 411 13.06 -17.82 -5.68
N VAL A 412 13.71 -18.94 -5.93
CA VAL A 412 15.06 -18.99 -6.48
C VAL A 412 15.19 -20.05 -7.56
N ARG A 413 16.16 -19.84 -8.45
CA ARG A 413 16.57 -20.86 -9.40
C ARG A 413 17.45 -21.88 -8.67
N LEU A 414 17.09 -23.16 -8.78
CA LEU A 414 17.67 -24.23 -7.96
C LEU A 414 19.13 -24.55 -8.31
N ASP A 415 19.54 -24.33 -9.56
CA ASP A 415 20.93 -24.51 -10.01
C ASP A 415 21.88 -23.39 -9.54
N ASN A 416 21.33 -22.28 -9.04
CA ASN A 416 22.08 -21.08 -8.62
C ASN A 416 21.96 -20.81 -7.11
N THR A 417 21.54 -21.80 -6.32
CA THR A 417 21.45 -21.66 -4.86
C THR A 417 21.99 -22.89 -4.15
N MET A 418 22.69 -22.65 -3.04
CA MET A 418 23.10 -23.71 -2.09
C MET A 418 22.09 -23.87 -0.95
N ARG A 419 21.02 -23.05 -0.93
CA ARG A 419 20.00 -23.11 0.12
C ARG A 419 19.07 -24.29 -0.14
N GLN A 420 18.70 -24.97 0.93
CA GLN A 420 17.78 -26.10 0.85
C GLN A 420 16.39 -25.61 0.43
N GLU A 421 15.86 -26.24 -0.62
CA GLU A 421 14.48 -26.08 -1.05
C GLU A 421 13.51 -26.55 0.06
N ILE A 422 12.40 -25.84 0.21
CA ILE A 422 11.32 -26.17 1.13
C ILE A 422 10.04 -26.46 0.36
N ALA A 423 9.21 -27.34 0.94
CA ALA A 423 7.90 -27.64 0.38
C ALA A 423 6.99 -26.40 0.39
N ALA A 424 6.09 -26.33 -0.59
CA ALA A 424 5.14 -25.24 -0.69
C ALA A 424 4.24 -25.18 0.56
N PRO A 425 3.95 -23.99 1.12
CA PRO A 425 3.09 -23.86 2.29
C PRO A 425 1.76 -24.61 2.17
N ILE A 426 1.14 -24.62 0.99
CA ILE A 426 -0.12 -25.35 0.76
C ILE A 426 -0.03 -26.86 1.08
N THR A 427 1.14 -27.48 0.88
CA THR A 427 1.35 -28.91 1.14
C THR A 427 1.48 -29.25 2.63
N SER A 428 1.85 -28.28 3.46
CA SER A 428 1.90 -28.44 4.92
C SER A 428 0.51 -28.51 5.56
N PHE A 429 -0.52 -27.95 4.92
CA PHE A 429 -1.90 -28.05 5.40
C PHE A 429 -2.50 -29.46 5.22
N PHE A 430 -2.14 -30.17 4.14
CA PHE A 430 -2.62 -31.53 3.88
C PHE A 430 -1.91 -32.62 4.70
N THR A 431 -0.73 -32.34 5.23
CA THR A 431 0.01 -33.29 6.09
C THR A 431 -0.41 -33.22 7.56
N ALA A 432 -1.03 -32.12 7.99
CA ALA A 432 -1.57 -31.99 9.35
C ALA A 432 -2.90 -32.76 9.56
N GLN A 433 -3.71 -32.95 8.52
CA GLN A 433 -4.98 -33.69 8.61
C GLN A 433 -4.86 -35.22 8.53
N ASN A 434 -3.66 -35.76 8.29
CA ASN A 434 -3.42 -37.21 8.24
C ASN A 434 -2.67 -37.72 9.47
N LYS A 435 -2.71 -36.99 10.59
CA LYS A 435 -2.05 -37.34 11.86
C LYS A 435 -3.00 -37.50 13.05
N ASP A 436 -4.29 -37.68 12.80
CA ASP A 436 -5.26 -38.16 13.81
C ASP A 436 -5.77 -39.55 13.46
#